data_AF-A0A150TAT2-F1
#
_entry.id   AF-A0A150TAT2-F1
#
_cell.length_a   1.000
_cell.length_b   1.000
_cell.length_c   1.000
_cell.angle_alpha   90.00
_cell.angle_beta   90.00
_cell.angle_gamma   90.00
#
_symmetry.space_group_name_H-M   'P 1'
#
loop_
_entity.id
_entity.type
_entity.pdbx_description
1 polymer ?
#
loop_
_entity_poly.entity_id
_entity_poly.type
_entity_poly.pdbx_seq_one_letter_code
_entity_poly.pdbx_strand_id
1 'polypeptide(L)'
;MREIALLRALTEAAQSRLTQIAGSRDDRTPSQYVRQRDPNITAAAREELERPGPRRRFAEGPTFHADTFNADVAWELEQLRAAGVKRAIAVELTRPELGIPVVRVVVPGLEPLSGDRSYVPGARARAQKEQAG
;
A
#
# COMPACT_ATOMS: atom_id res chain seq x y z
N MET A 1 10.70 9.53 2.24
CA MET A 1 10.34 10.85 2.83
C MET A 1 8.86 10.96 3.19
N ARG A 2 8.53 11.57 4.33
CA ARG A 2 7.14 11.71 4.83
C ARG A 2 6.26 12.64 3.98
N GLU A 3 6.82 13.72 3.45
CA GLU A 3 6.11 14.70 2.62
C GLU A 3 5.67 14.07 1.29
N ILE A 4 6.55 13.27 0.68
CA ILE A 4 6.24 12.51 -0.53
C ILE A 4 5.19 11.42 -0.26
N ALA A 5 5.26 10.77 0.90
CA ALA A 5 4.25 9.79 1.30
C ALA A 5 2.86 10.43 1.43
N LEU A 6 2.77 11.61 2.07
CA LEU A 6 1.52 12.37 2.18
C LEU A 6 1.01 12.83 0.81
N LEU A 7 1.88 13.37 -0.04
CA LEU A 7 1.53 13.78 -1.39
C LEU A 7 0.93 12.61 -2.19
N ARG A 8 1.62 11.45 -2.19
CA ARG A 8 1.13 10.23 -2.86
C ARG A 8 -0.22 9.77 -2.31
N ALA A 9 -0.40 9.78 -0.99
CA ALA A 9 -1.68 9.41 -0.39
C ALA A 9 -2.83 10.31 -0.86
N LEU A 10 -2.61 11.62 -0.92
CA LEU A 10 -3.61 12.59 -1.41
C LEU A 10 -3.88 12.43 -2.90
N THR A 11 -2.84 12.26 -3.72
CA THR A 11 -3.00 12.09 -5.17
C THR A 11 -3.67 10.76 -5.52
N GLU A 12 -3.36 9.68 -4.81
CA GLU A 12 -4.04 8.40 -4.99
C GLU A 12 -5.51 8.44 -4.54
N ALA A 13 -5.82 9.16 -3.47
CA ALA A 13 -7.21 9.38 -3.05
C ALA A 13 -8.01 10.13 -4.13
N ALA A 14 -7.42 11.19 -4.71
CA ALA A 14 -8.02 11.92 -5.82
C ALA A 14 -8.17 11.05 -7.08
N GLN A 15 -7.12 10.31 -7.46
CA GLN A 15 -7.11 9.41 -8.61
C GLN A 15 -8.17 8.30 -8.48
N SER A 16 -8.29 7.70 -7.29
CA SER A 16 -9.27 6.65 -7.01
C SER A 16 -10.70 7.15 -7.20
N ARG A 17 -11.01 8.36 -6.68
CA ARG A 17 -12.32 8.99 -6.83
C ARG A 17 -12.62 9.41 -8.27
N LEU A 18 -11.65 10.00 -8.96
CA LEU A 18 -11.81 10.41 -10.35
C LEU A 18 -12.14 9.20 -11.24
N THR A 19 -11.40 8.11 -11.04
CA THR A 19 -11.62 6.85 -11.78
C THR A 19 -13.00 6.26 -11.49
N GLN A 20 -13.48 6.35 -10.25
CA GLN A 20 -14.84 5.91 -9.90
C GLN A 20 -15.92 6.74 -10.60
N ILE A 21 -15.76 8.07 -10.66
CA ILE A 21 -16.72 8.97 -11.31
C ILE A 21 -16.73 8.76 -12.83
N ALA A 22 -15.54 8.66 -13.43
CA ALA A 22 -15.39 8.49 -14.87
C ALA A 22 -15.97 7.16 -15.38
N GLY A 23 -16.06 6.14 -14.51
CA GLY A 23 -16.58 4.82 -14.89
C GLY A 23 -15.74 4.08 -15.93
N SER A 24 -14.53 4.56 -16.22
CA SER A 24 -13.66 4.11 -17.31
C SER A 24 -12.89 2.81 -17.03
N ARG A 25 -13.23 2.12 -15.93
CA ARG A 25 -12.51 0.94 -15.44
C ARG A 25 -13.37 -0.31 -15.60
N ASP A 26 -12.96 -1.18 -16.51
CA ASP A 26 -13.63 -2.46 -16.81
C ASP A 26 -13.49 -3.50 -15.68
N ASP A 27 -12.58 -3.27 -14.73
CA ASP A 27 -12.36 -4.11 -13.54
C ASP A 27 -13.35 -3.82 -12.40
N ARG A 28 -14.24 -2.82 -12.56
CA ARG A 28 -15.26 -2.47 -11.56
C ARG A 28 -16.63 -3.04 -11.94
N THR A 29 -17.14 -3.96 -11.12
CA THR A 29 -18.46 -4.54 -11.32
C THR A 29 -19.56 -3.58 -10.84
N PRO A 30 -20.77 -3.62 -11.43
CA PRO A 30 -21.92 -2.84 -10.95
C PRO A 30 -22.22 -3.03 -9.45
N SER A 31 -21.98 -4.24 -8.93
CA SER A 31 -22.12 -4.56 -7.51
C SER A 31 -21.13 -3.83 -6.60
N GLN A 32 -19.91 -3.54 -7.06
CA GLN A 32 -18.94 -2.73 -6.30
C GLN A 32 -19.38 -1.26 -6.26
N TYR A 33 -20.01 -0.76 -7.32
CA TYR A 33 -20.51 0.60 -7.38
C TYR A 33 -21.69 0.82 -6.41
N VAL A 34 -22.62 -0.14 -6.34
CA VAL A 34 -23.74 -0.11 -5.37
C VAL A 34 -23.21 -0.19 -3.94
N ARG A 35 -22.27 -1.11 -3.66
CA ARG A 35 -21.66 -1.26 -2.34
C ARG A 35 -21.01 0.04 -1.85
N GLN A 36 -20.31 0.77 -2.71
CA GLN A 36 -19.68 2.04 -2.33
C GLN A 36 -20.66 3.18 -2.05
N ARG A 37 -21.92 3.06 -2.50
CA ARG A 37 -23.00 4.00 -2.15
C ARG A 37 -23.77 3.60 -0.89
N ASP A 38 -23.39 2.49 -0.25
CA ASP A 38 -23.99 2.06 1.00
C ASP A 38 -23.64 3.04 2.13
N PRO A 39 -24.63 3.72 2.73
CA PRO A 39 -24.40 4.66 3.82
C PRO A 39 -23.75 3.98 5.04
N ASN A 40 -23.99 2.70 5.27
CA ASN A 40 -23.39 1.96 6.38
C ASN A 40 -21.87 1.81 6.20
N ILE A 41 -21.40 1.59 4.96
CA ILE A 41 -19.96 1.52 4.68
C ILE A 41 -19.30 2.89 4.89
N THR A 42 -19.98 3.96 4.48
CA THR A 42 -19.48 5.32 4.70
C THR A 42 -19.46 5.67 6.20
N ALA A 43 -20.50 5.27 6.94
CA ALA A 43 -20.57 5.47 8.39
C ALA A 43 -19.46 4.69 9.11
N ALA A 44 -19.27 3.41 8.80
CA ALA A 44 -18.20 2.59 9.38
C ALA A 44 -16.79 3.14 9.07
N ALA A 45 -16.56 3.63 7.85
CA ALA A 45 -15.29 4.27 7.49
C ALA A 45 -15.05 5.57 8.27
N ARG A 46 -16.09 6.38 8.50
CA ARG A 46 -16.00 7.59 9.34
C ARG A 46 -15.72 7.23 10.79
N GLU A 47 -16.43 6.26 11.34
CA GLU A 47 -16.22 5.78 12.71
C GLU A 47 -14.77 5.30 12.91
N GLU A 48 -14.22 4.56 11.94
CA GLU A 48 -12.81 4.13 11.98
C GLU A 48 -11.84 5.31 11.94
N LEU A 49 -12.10 6.32 11.10
CA LEU A 49 -11.27 7.53 11.00
C LEU A 49 -11.33 8.41 12.26
N GLU A 50 -12.49 8.44 12.91
CA GLU A 50 -12.74 9.21 14.13
C GLU A 50 -12.35 8.44 15.40
N ARG A 51 -12.08 7.13 15.30
CA ARG A 51 -11.71 6.30 16.44
C ARG A 51 -10.49 6.90 17.15
N PRO A 52 -10.60 7.15 18.47
CA PRO A 52 -9.47 7.63 19.25
C PRO A 52 -8.29 6.66 19.17
N GLY A 53 -7.10 7.19 18.94
CA GLY A 53 -5.87 6.42 18.83
C GLY A 53 -4.65 7.32 19.01
N PRO A 54 -3.43 6.75 19.04
CA PRO A 54 -2.21 7.54 19.15
C PRO A 54 -2.10 8.52 17.98
N ARG A 55 -1.98 9.82 18.32
CA ARG A 55 -1.78 10.90 17.34
C ARG A 55 -0.37 11.45 17.50
N ARG A 56 0.23 11.87 16.39
CA ARG A 56 1.53 12.54 16.37
C ARG A 56 1.46 13.78 15.51
N ARG A 57 2.34 14.76 15.75
CA ARG A 57 2.50 15.89 14.84
C ARG A 57 3.13 15.38 13.54
N PHE A 58 2.70 15.92 12.40
CA PHE A 58 3.22 15.49 11.10
C PHE A 58 4.75 15.62 11.01
N ALA A 59 5.31 16.72 11.52
CA ALA A 59 6.74 16.99 11.54
C ALA A 59 7.54 15.95 12.36
N GLU A 60 6.90 15.29 13.32
CA GLU A 60 7.53 14.25 14.14
C GLU A 60 7.52 12.89 13.43
N GLY A 61 6.84 12.73 12.30
CA GLY A 61 6.80 11.52 11.48
C GLY A 61 8.19 11.04 11.03
N PRO A 62 8.45 9.71 10.99
CA PRO A 62 9.73 9.18 10.54
C PRO A 62 9.93 9.56 9.09
N THR A 63 11.17 9.92 8.75
CA THR A 63 11.57 10.20 7.39
C THR A 63 12.99 9.68 7.19
N PHE A 64 13.26 9.19 5.99
CA PHE A 64 14.58 8.78 5.55
C PHE A 64 14.72 9.18 4.07
N HIS A 65 15.94 9.56 3.72
CA HIS A 65 16.44 9.80 2.37
C HIS A 65 17.97 9.79 2.43
N ALA A 66 18.59 9.12 1.48
CA ALA A 66 20.04 9.10 1.31
C ALA A 66 20.46 9.91 0.08
N ASP A 67 21.76 10.22 -0.04
CA ASP A 67 22.29 11.00 -1.16
C ASP A 67 22.23 10.27 -2.50
N THR A 68 21.99 8.95 -2.50
CA THR A 68 21.90 8.13 -3.70
C THR A 68 20.73 7.16 -3.63
N PHE A 69 20.14 6.88 -4.79
CA PHE A 69 19.09 5.88 -4.94
C PHE A 69 19.51 4.50 -4.41
N ASN A 70 20.76 4.09 -4.67
CA ASN A 70 21.28 2.80 -4.19
C ASN A 70 21.35 2.75 -2.66
N ALA A 71 21.66 3.86 -2.00
CA ALA A 71 21.67 3.94 -0.55
C ALA A 71 20.25 3.88 0.05
N ASP A 72 19.25 4.49 -0.62
CA ASP A 72 17.84 4.34 -0.23
C ASP A 72 17.39 2.87 -0.32
N VAL A 73 17.67 2.19 -1.44
CA VAL A 73 17.34 0.77 -1.62
C VAL A 73 18.05 -0.10 -0.59
N ALA A 74 19.34 0.15 -0.31
CA ALA A 74 20.10 -0.59 0.69
C ALA A 74 19.49 -0.43 2.09
N TRP A 75 19.07 0.78 2.45
CA TRP A 75 18.38 1.05 3.70
C TRP A 75 17.03 0.32 3.78
N GLU A 76 16.20 0.38 2.73
CA GLU A 76 14.91 -0.33 2.70
C GLU A 76 15.06 -1.84 2.87
N LEU A 77 16.05 -2.44 2.21
CA LEU A 77 16.37 -3.87 2.36
C LEU A 77 16.80 -4.21 3.79
N GLU A 78 17.53 -3.32 4.46
CA GLU A 78 17.93 -3.54 5.85
C GLU A 78 16.74 -3.46 6.81
N GLN A 79 15.83 -2.51 6.61
CA GLN A 79 14.59 -2.43 7.38
C GLN A 79 13.72 -3.67 7.19
N LEU A 80 13.67 -4.24 5.98
CA LEU A 80 13.00 -5.53 5.72
C LEU A 80 13.66 -6.67 6.50
N ARG A 81 15.00 -6.77 6.48
CA ARG A 81 15.73 -7.80 7.24
C ARG A 81 15.48 -7.68 8.74
N ALA A 82 15.53 -6.46 9.28
CA ALA A 82 15.25 -6.18 10.69
C ALA A 82 13.82 -6.60 11.09
N ALA A 83 12.86 -6.52 10.16
CA ALA A 83 11.49 -7.00 10.33
C ALA A 83 11.31 -8.52 10.07
N GLY A 84 12.40 -9.28 9.93
CA GLY A 84 12.38 -10.72 9.66
C GLY A 84 12.09 -11.11 8.21
N VAL A 85 12.00 -10.14 7.29
CA VAL A 85 11.77 -10.37 5.85
C VAL A 85 13.12 -10.51 5.15
N LYS A 86 13.53 -11.77 4.90
CA LYS A 86 14.92 -12.09 4.50
C LYS A 86 15.18 -12.07 2.99
N ARG A 87 14.15 -11.94 2.15
CA ARG A 87 14.27 -12.06 0.70
C ARG A 87 13.51 -10.95 -0.01
N ALA A 88 14.18 -10.32 -0.98
CA ALA A 88 13.59 -9.48 -2.01
C ALA A 88 14.16 -9.94 -3.35
N ILE A 89 13.29 -10.30 -4.29
CA ILE A 89 13.64 -10.88 -5.57
C ILE A 89 13.21 -9.90 -6.65
N ALA A 90 14.15 -9.40 -7.44
CA ALA A 90 13.87 -8.57 -8.61
C ALA A 90 13.90 -9.44 -9.87
N VAL A 91 12.85 -9.36 -10.68
CA VAL A 91 12.73 -10.03 -11.98
C VAL A 91 12.69 -8.95 -13.04
N GLU A 92 13.66 -8.96 -13.97
CA GLU A 92 13.66 -8.04 -15.10
C GLU A 92 12.60 -8.42 -16.12
N LEU A 93 11.78 -7.45 -16.50
CA LEU A 93 10.68 -7.56 -17.46
C LEU A 93 10.83 -6.55 -18.61
N THR A 94 12.04 -5.97 -18.76
CA THR A 94 12.36 -5.02 -19.82
C THR A 94 12.06 -5.63 -21.19
N ARG A 95 11.27 -4.92 -22.00
CA ARG A 95 11.02 -5.24 -23.40
C ARG A 95 11.98 -4.44 -24.27
N PRO A 96 12.96 -5.06 -24.95
CA PRO A 96 13.98 -4.33 -25.70
C PRO A 96 13.41 -3.35 -26.72
N GLU A 97 12.30 -3.71 -27.36
CA GLU A 97 11.61 -2.90 -28.36
C GLU A 97 11.00 -1.60 -27.82
N LEU A 98 10.77 -1.50 -26.50
CA LEU A 98 10.25 -0.29 -25.84
C LEU A 98 11.37 0.56 -25.23
N GLY A 99 12.53 -0.02 -24.94
CA GLY A 99 13.66 0.69 -24.32
C GLY A 99 13.40 1.22 -22.90
N ILE A 100 12.35 0.74 -22.22
CA ILE A 100 11.96 1.18 -20.87
C ILE A 100 12.28 0.07 -19.86
N PRO A 101 13.15 0.31 -18.86
CA PRO A 101 13.42 -0.66 -17.80
C PRO A 101 12.18 -0.95 -16.96
N VAL A 102 11.83 -2.23 -16.83
CA VAL A 102 10.71 -2.69 -15.99
C VAL A 102 11.17 -3.83 -15.11
N VAL A 103 10.87 -3.76 -13.82
CA VAL A 103 11.16 -4.83 -12.87
C VAL A 103 9.92 -5.23 -12.08
N ARG A 104 9.78 -6.53 -11.82
CA ARG A 104 8.85 -7.04 -10.83
C ARG A 104 9.62 -7.40 -9.57
N VAL A 105 9.27 -6.76 -8.45
CA VAL A 105 9.84 -7.07 -7.14
C VAL A 105 8.89 -7.99 -6.37
N VAL A 106 9.39 -9.13 -5.94
CA VAL A 106 8.68 -10.11 -5.11
C VAL A 106 9.38 -10.19 -3.76
N VAL A 107 8.66 -9.89 -2.68
CA VAL A 107 9.20 -9.88 -1.31
C VAL A 107 8.41 -10.90 -0.47
N PRO A 108 8.85 -12.18 -0.42
CA PRO A 108 8.16 -13.21 0.35
C PRO A 108 8.08 -12.84 1.84
N GLY A 109 6.88 -12.95 2.41
CA GLY A 109 6.61 -12.57 3.79
C GLY A 109 5.94 -11.20 3.93
N LEU A 110 5.89 -10.37 2.88
CA LEU A 110 4.98 -9.23 2.84
C LEU A 110 3.52 -9.67 2.64
N GLU A 111 2.59 -8.93 3.24
CA GLU A 111 1.16 -9.19 3.08
C GLU A 111 0.70 -8.66 1.71
N PRO A 112 -0.19 -9.38 0.99
CA PRO A 112 -0.78 -8.88 -0.23
C PRO A 112 -1.71 -7.69 0.05
N LEU A 113 -2.02 -6.91 -1.00
CA LEU A 113 -3.02 -5.84 -0.89
C LEU A 113 -4.39 -6.45 -0.54
N SER A 114 -5.01 -5.93 0.51
CA SER A 114 -6.24 -6.44 1.13
C SER A 114 -7.51 -6.33 0.27
N GLY A 115 -7.41 -5.76 -0.94
CA GLY A 115 -8.51 -5.62 -1.89
C GLY A 115 -8.71 -6.79 -2.85
N ASP A 116 -7.80 -7.77 -2.87
CA ASP A 116 -7.91 -8.95 -3.72
C ASP A 116 -8.91 -9.95 -3.13
N ARG A 117 -9.85 -10.46 -3.95
CA ARG A 117 -10.81 -11.49 -3.54
C ARG A 117 -10.13 -12.79 -3.11
N SER A 118 -8.89 -13.01 -3.55
CA SER A 118 -8.06 -14.16 -3.19
C SER A 118 -7.11 -13.88 -2.02
N TYR A 119 -7.28 -12.77 -1.29
CA TYR A 119 -6.42 -12.43 -0.16
C TYR A 119 -6.45 -13.53 0.91
N VAL A 120 -5.28 -14.12 1.15
CA VAL A 120 -5.03 -15.05 2.27
C VAL A 120 -4.02 -14.38 3.21
N PRO A 121 -4.38 -14.13 4.49
CA PRO A 121 -3.46 -13.55 5.45
C PRO A 121 -2.19 -14.39 5.58
N GLY A 122 -1.03 -13.78 5.45
CA GLY A 122 0.27 -14.38 5.69
C GLY A 122 0.58 -14.59 7.17
N ALA A 123 1.78 -15.10 7.46
CA ALA A 123 2.19 -15.44 8.82
C ALA A 123 2.18 -14.23 9.77
N ARG A 124 2.50 -13.02 9.27
CA ARG A 124 2.58 -11.81 10.09
C ARG A 124 1.19 -11.30 10.47
N ALA A 125 0.27 -11.24 9.52
CA ALA A 125 -1.12 -10.88 9.80
C ALA A 125 -1.80 -11.87 10.76
N ARG A 126 -1.50 -13.18 10.67
CA ARG A 126 -2.00 -14.18 11.61
C ARG A 126 -1.45 -13.99 13.02
N ALA A 127 -0.14 -13.79 13.15
CA ALA A 127 0.50 -13.54 14.45
C ALA A 127 -0.05 -12.27 15.14
N GLN A 128 -0.35 -11.20 14.39
CA GLN A 128 -0.98 -10.00 14.96
C GLN A 128 -2.41 -10.26 15.46
N LYS A 129 -3.20 -11.10 14.77
CA LYS A 129 -4.55 -11.46 15.23
C LYS A 129 -4.53 -12.28 16.51
N GLU A 130 -3.58 -13.20 16.64
CA GLU A 130 -3.39 -14.02 17.84
C GLU A 130 -2.96 -13.19 19.06
N GLN A 131 -2.27 -12.06 18.85
CA GLN A 131 -1.86 -11.15 19.93
C GLN A 131 -2.94 -10.11 20.30
N ALA A 132 -3.96 -9.93 19.46
CA ALA A 132 -5.03 -8.97 19.64
C ALA A 132 -6.34 -9.59 20.16
N GLY A 133 -6.40 -10.92 20.29
CA GLY A 133 -7.50 -11.67 20.89
C GLY A 133 -7.15 -12.14 22.29
#